data_AF-A0A136M3Z3-F1
#
_entry.id   AF-A0A136M3Z3-F1
#
_cell.length_a   1.000
_cell.length_b   1.000
_cell.length_c   1.000
_cell.angle_alpha   90.00
_cell.angle_beta   90.00
_cell.angle_gamma   90.00
#
_symmetry.space_group_name_H-M   'P 1'
#
loop_
_entity.id
_entity.type
_entity.pdbx_description
1 polymer ?
#
loop_
_entity_poly.entity_id
_entity_poly.type
_entity_poly.pdbx_seq_one_letter_code
_entity_poly.pdbx_strand_id
1 'polypeptide(L)'
;MIRIVQATANDLPRLAACHRQAFSKALSSAMGQAYVEKMLEWYLVDDRAFIFLLEEDSQCVGYCGGLRFDASGRAGSASSMIQHSYNLAVKTFLKRPWLFVHPEFFFKVLASH
;
A
#
# COMPACT_ATOMS: atom_id res chain seq x y z
N MET A 1 -12.08 -22.11 -4.05
CA MET A 1 -11.04 -22.70 -3.16
C MET A 1 -9.92 -21.69 -3.10
N ILE A 2 -9.68 -21.12 -1.92
CA ILE A 2 -8.71 -20.05 -1.74
C ILE A 2 -7.30 -20.65 -1.67
N ARG A 3 -6.37 -20.06 -2.42
CA ARG A 3 -4.94 -20.40 -2.43
C ARG A 3 -4.11 -19.22 -1.94
N ILE A 4 -3.05 -19.50 -1.21
CA ILE A 4 -2.05 -18.49 -0.83
C ILE A 4 -0.93 -18.55 -1.86
N VAL A 5 -0.69 -17.43 -2.55
CA VAL A 5 0.33 -17.32 -3.59
C VAL A 5 1.33 -16.25 -3.20
N GLN A 6 2.62 -16.58 -3.22
CA GLN A 6 3.68 -15.60 -3.03
C GLN A 6 3.60 -14.60 -4.19
N ALA A 7 3.44 -13.31 -3.87
CA ALA A 7 3.23 -12.32 -4.90
C ALA A 7 4.53 -12.00 -5.64
N THR A 8 4.38 -11.68 -6.92
CA THR A 8 5.48 -11.22 -7.79
C THR A 8 5.19 -9.82 -8.31
N ALA A 9 6.16 -9.21 -9.01
CA ALA A 9 5.96 -7.91 -9.63
C ALA A 9 4.77 -7.89 -10.63
N ASN A 10 4.48 -9.03 -11.26
CA ASN A 10 3.35 -9.17 -12.19
C ASN A 10 1.98 -9.12 -11.49
N ASP A 11 1.94 -9.37 -10.19
CA ASP A 11 0.71 -9.36 -9.39
C ASP A 11 0.38 -7.98 -8.81
N LEU A 12 1.30 -7.01 -8.89
CA LEU A 12 1.12 -5.66 -8.35
C LEU A 12 -0.18 -4.98 -8.83
N PRO A 13 -0.57 -5.05 -10.12
CA PRO A 13 -1.83 -4.44 -10.56
C PRO A 13 -3.06 -5.06 -9.88
N ARG A 14 -3.06 -6.39 -9.70
CA ARG A 14 -4.16 -7.14 -9.06
C ARG A 14 -4.23 -6.83 -7.57
N LEU A 15 -3.07 -6.80 -6.91
CA LEU A 15 -2.92 -6.44 -5.50
C LEU A 15 -3.39 -5.01 -5.24
N ALA A 16 -2.98 -4.05 -6.06
CA ALA A 16 -3.38 -2.66 -5.91
C ALA A 16 -4.87 -2.45 -6.19
N ALA A 17 -5.44 -3.17 -7.16
CA ALA A 17 -6.89 -3.16 -7.39
C ALA A 17 -7.65 -3.73 -6.17
N CYS A 18 -7.17 -4.83 -5.60
CA CYS A 18 -7.73 -5.45 -4.39
C CYS A 18 -7.65 -4.50 -3.19
N HIS A 19 -6.48 -3.88 -2.94
CA HIS A 19 -6.29 -2.88 -1.88
C HIS A 19 -7.27 -1.71 -2.02
N ARG A 20 -7.42 -1.17 -3.24
CA ARG A 20 -8.29 -0.03 -3.49
C ARG A 20 -9.77 -0.35 -3.28
N GLN A 21 -10.18 -1.59 -3.51
CA GLN A 21 -11.54 -2.04 -3.23
C GLN A 21 -11.76 -2.25 -1.73
N ALA A 22 -10.83 -2.95 -1.06
CA ALA A 22 -10.90 -3.22 0.37
C ALA A 22 -10.83 -1.94 1.22
N PHE A 23 -9.99 -0.98 0.81
CA PHE A 23 -9.75 0.29 1.50
C PHE A 23 -10.21 1.48 0.65
N SER A 24 -11.43 1.42 0.11
CA SER A 24 -11.96 2.43 -0.83
C SER A 24 -11.98 3.88 -0.32
N LYS A 25 -12.00 4.07 1.00
CA LYS A 25 -11.96 5.39 1.65
C LYS A 25 -10.58 5.82 2.13
N ALA A 26 -9.55 4.99 1.95
CA ALA A 26 -8.20 5.30 2.39
C ALA A 26 -7.54 6.33 1.46
N LEU A 27 -6.66 7.17 2.02
CA LEU A 27 -5.88 8.13 1.24
C LEU A 27 -5.04 7.44 0.17
N SER A 28 -4.41 6.30 0.50
CA SER A 28 -3.65 5.48 -0.46
C SER A 28 -4.50 5.11 -1.68
N SER A 29 -5.77 4.75 -1.46
CA SER A 29 -6.70 4.39 -2.53
C SER A 29 -7.13 5.58 -3.38
N ALA A 30 -7.30 6.75 -2.76
CA ALA A 30 -7.61 8.01 -3.43
C ALA A 30 -6.44 8.55 -4.27
N MET A 31 -5.20 8.27 -3.87
CA MET A 31 -4.00 8.57 -4.66
C MET A 31 -3.95 7.79 -5.98
N GLY A 32 -4.61 6.63 -6.04
CA GLY A 32 -4.87 5.90 -7.27
C GLY A 32 -3.95 4.70 -7.50
N GLN A 33 -4.25 3.96 -8.57
CA GLN A 33 -3.67 2.65 -8.87
C GLN A 33 -2.13 2.66 -8.86
N ALA A 34 -1.50 3.52 -9.65
CA ALA A 34 -0.04 3.57 -9.75
C ALA A 34 0.66 3.88 -8.41
N TYR A 35 0.04 4.69 -7.54
CA TYR A 35 0.57 4.95 -6.21
C TYR A 35 0.53 3.71 -5.33
N VAL A 36 -0.62 3.02 -5.31
CA VAL A 36 -0.80 1.79 -4.53
C VAL A 36 0.13 0.68 -5.03
N GLU A 37 0.32 0.55 -6.35
CA GLU A 37 1.31 -0.38 -6.93
C GLU A 37 2.72 -0.07 -6.42
N LYS A 38 3.17 1.19 -6.48
CA LYS A 38 4.49 1.62 -5.98
C LYS A 38 4.64 1.38 -4.48
N MET A 39 3.57 1.58 -3.71
CA MET A 39 3.56 1.32 -2.27
C MET A 39 3.71 -0.18 -1.97
N LEU A 40 3.00 -1.04 -2.71
CA LEU A 40 3.05 -2.50 -2.52
C LEU A 40 4.33 -3.12 -3.09
N GLU A 41 4.92 -2.51 -4.12
CA GLU A 41 6.22 -2.89 -4.68
C GLU A 41 7.33 -2.88 -3.63
N TRP A 42 7.25 -2.01 -2.62
CA TRP A 42 8.21 -2.00 -1.52
C TRP A 42 8.37 -3.37 -0.84
N TYR A 43 7.28 -4.14 -0.71
CA TYR A 43 7.32 -5.49 -0.13
C TYR A 43 8.05 -6.52 -1.00
N LEU A 44 8.26 -6.24 -2.28
CA LEU A 44 8.97 -7.10 -3.21
C LEU A 44 10.45 -6.71 -3.38
N VAL A 45 10.79 -5.46 -3.06
CA VAL A 45 12.15 -4.90 -3.22
C VAL A 45 12.96 -4.97 -1.93
N ASP A 46 12.32 -4.89 -0.76
CA ASP A 46 13.02 -5.04 0.52
C ASP A 46 13.11 -6.53 0.89
N ASP A 47 14.32 -7.08 0.98
CA ASP A 47 14.57 -8.49 1.28
C ASP A 47 14.02 -8.95 2.66
N ARG A 48 13.70 -8.00 3.54
CA ARG A 48 13.10 -8.27 4.86
C ARG A 48 11.58 -8.33 4.78
N ALA A 49 11.01 -7.77 3.73
CA ALA A 49 9.58 -7.71 3.52
C ALA A 49 9.10 -8.92 2.71
N PHE A 50 7.84 -9.27 2.88
CA PHE A 50 7.18 -10.27 2.07
C PHE A 50 5.74 -9.86 1.86
N ILE A 51 5.17 -10.29 0.74
CA ILE A 51 3.76 -10.09 0.44
C ILE A 51 3.23 -11.32 -0.30
N PHE A 52 2.05 -11.77 0.11
CA PHE A 52 1.32 -12.85 -0.54
C PHE A 52 -0.12 -12.42 -0.79
N LEU A 53 -0.71 -13.00 -1.83
CA LEU A 53 -2.10 -12.78 -2.20
C LEU A 53 -2.93 -14.03 -1.94
N LEU A 54 -4.19 -13.81 -1.61
CA LEU A 54 -5.23 -14.83 -1.57
C LEU A 54 -5.89 -14.87 -2.94
N GLU A 55 -5.75 -16.00 -3.62
CA GLU A 55 -6.31 -16.23 -4.95
C GLU A 55 -7.51 -17.17 -4.87
N GLU A 56 -8.63 -16.75 -5.47
CA GLU A 56 -9.79 -17.59 -5.73
C GLU A 56 -10.25 -17.34 -7.17
N ASP A 57 -10.44 -18.41 -7.95
CA ASP A 57 -10.87 -18.34 -9.36
C ASP A 57 -10.06 -17.35 -10.21
N SER A 58 -8.74 -17.35 -10.03
CA SER A 58 -7.79 -16.43 -10.67
C SER A 58 -8.00 -14.94 -10.34
N GLN A 59 -8.78 -14.62 -9.31
CA GLN A 59 -8.97 -13.28 -8.76
C GLN A 59 -8.23 -13.09 -7.44
N CYS A 60 -7.67 -11.90 -7.24
CA CYS A 60 -7.06 -11.51 -5.97
C CYS A 60 -8.17 -11.07 -5.00
N VAL A 61 -8.55 -11.94 -4.08
CA VAL A 61 -9.63 -11.68 -3.10
C VAL A 61 -9.11 -11.09 -1.79
N GLY A 62 -7.79 -11.09 -1.59
CA GLY A 62 -7.15 -10.47 -0.45
C GLY A 62 -5.64 -10.52 -0.57
N TYR A 63 -4.93 -9.84 0.33
CA TYR A 63 -3.47 -9.90 0.41
C TYR A 63 -3.00 -9.62 1.84
N CYS A 64 -1.79 -10.07 2.16
CA CYS A 64 -1.13 -9.74 3.42
C CYS A 64 0.35 -9.51 3.16
N GLY A 65 0.86 -8.42 3.73
CA GLY A 65 2.27 -8.06 3.70
C GLY A 65 2.83 -8.00 5.11
N GLY A 66 4.08 -8.43 5.27
CA GLY A 66 4.77 -8.41 6.54
C GLY A 66 6.23 -8.00 6.38
N LEU A 67 6.84 -7.61 7.49
CA LEU A 67 8.26 -7.30 7.60
C LEU A 67 8.87 -8.22 8.66
N ARG A 68 9.92 -8.93 8.30
CA ARG A 68 10.76 -9.66 9.24
C ARG A 68 11.74 -8.69 9.84
N PHE A 69 11.57 -8.38 11.12
CA PHE A 69 12.55 -7.59 11.85
C PHE A 69 13.78 -8.46 12.11
N ASP A 70 14.89 -8.13 11.43
CA ASP A 70 16.21 -8.43 11.98
C ASP A 70 16.55 -7.33 12.99
N ALA A 71 17.37 -7.63 13.99
CA ALA A 71 17.74 -6.69 15.06
C ALA A 71 18.61 -5.50 14.57
N SER A 72 18.54 -5.12 13.29
CA SER A 72 19.41 -4.16 12.60
C SER A 72 19.05 -2.69 12.82
N GLY A 73 18.04 -2.36 13.63
CA GLY A 73 17.70 -0.97 13.98
C GLY A 73 17.14 -0.11 12.84
N ARG A 74 16.80 -0.71 11.69
CA ARG A 74 16.19 -0.01 10.54
C ARG A 74 14.70 0.27 10.77
N ALA A 75 14.20 1.36 10.17
CA ALA A 75 12.81 1.83 10.30
C ALA A 75 11.76 0.75 9.96
N GLY A 76 10.59 0.84 10.62
CA GLY A 76 9.47 -0.11 10.42
C GLY A 76 8.81 0.01 9.04
N SER A 77 8.04 -1.02 8.68
CA SER A 77 7.43 -1.21 7.35
C SER A 77 6.68 0.01 6.82
N ALA A 78 5.84 0.64 7.66
CA ALA A 78 5.07 1.83 7.24
C ALA A 78 5.97 3.01 6.83
N SER A 79 7.01 3.31 7.60
CA SER A 79 7.92 4.42 7.32
C SER A 79 8.75 4.18 6.06
N SER A 80 9.22 2.94 5.86
CA SER A 80 9.99 2.56 4.67
C SER A 80 9.13 2.53 3.41
N MET A 81 7.88 2.06 3.49
CA MET A 81 6.91 2.14 2.39
C MET A 81 6.67 3.59 1.95
N ILE A 82 6.43 4.51 2.90
CA ILE A 82 6.19 5.93 2.61
C ILE A 82 7.41 6.56 1.96
N GLN A 83 8.62 6.27 2.44
CA GLN A 83 9.85 6.78 1.82
C GLN A 83 10.01 6.28 0.39
N HIS A 84 9.70 5.01 0.13
CA HIS A 84 9.78 4.42 -1.22
C HIS A 84 8.73 5.02 -2.18
N SER A 85 7.53 5.30 -1.69
CA SER A 85 6.44 5.86 -2.49
C SER A 85 6.42 7.39 -2.55
N TYR A 86 7.29 8.08 -1.80
CA TYR A 86 7.26 9.53 -1.58
C TYR A 86 7.25 10.35 -2.87
N ASN A 87 8.15 10.04 -3.82
CA ASN A 87 8.25 10.79 -5.08
C ASN A 87 6.95 10.70 -5.91
N LEU A 88 6.27 9.54 -5.86
CA LEU A 88 5.00 9.36 -6.55
C LEU A 88 3.84 9.97 -5.77
N ALA A 89 3.95 10.00 -4.44
CA ALA A 89 3.02 10.73 -3.58
C ALA A 89 2.99 12.21 -3.94
N VAL A 90 4.15 12.86 -3.95
CA VAL A 90 4.27 14.30 -4.26
C VAL A 90 3.70 14.62 -5.65
N LYS A 91 4.04 13.81 -6.66
CA LYS A 91 3.49 13.99 -8.02
C LYS A 91 1.97 13.85 -8.06
N THR A 92 1.41 12.93 -7.29
CA THR A 92 -0.04 12.72 -7.21
C THR A 92 -0.75 13.87 -6.51
N PHE A 93 -0.19 14.38 -5.41
CA PHE A 93 -0.71 15.57 -4.71
C PHE A 93 -0.75 16.80 -5.63
N LEU A 94 0.31 17.01 -6.42
CA LEU A 94 0.35 18.11 -7.40
C LEU A 94 -0.72 17.95 -8.50
N LYS A 95 -0.99 16.73 -8.96
CA LYS A 95 -2.01 16.44 -9.98
C LYS A 95 -3.43 16.44 -9.43
N ARG A 96 -3.61 16.23 -8.12
CA ARG A 96 -4.90 16.06 -7.47
C ARG A 96 -4.96 16.91 -6.20
N PRO A 97 -5.06 18.24 -6.33
CA PRO A 97 -5.01 19.15 -5.19
C PRO A 97 -6.19 18.96 -4.21
N TRP A 98 -7.31 18.36 -4.63
CA TRP A 98 -8.41 18.03 -3.73
C TRP A 98 -8.05 16.96 -2.68
N LEU A 99 -6.93 16.23 -2.84
CA LEU A 99 -6.44 15.27 -1.83
C LEU A 99 -6.03 15.96 -0.52
N PHE A 100 -5.68 17.25 -0.54
CA PHE A 100 -5.43 18.01 0.70
C PHE A 100 -6.67 18.14 1.58
N VAL A 101 -7.86 17.97 1.02
CA VAL A 101 -9.15 18.06 1.74
C VAL A 101 -9.65 16.68 2.17
N HIS A 102 -8.85 15.62 1.98
CA HIS A 102 -9.26 14.27 2.33
C HIS A 102 -9.50 14.13 3.86
N PRO A 103 -10.59 13.47 4.30
CA PRO A 103 -11.00 13.42 5.71
C PRO A 103 -9.94 12.83 6.67
N GLU A 104 -9.01 12.01 6.16
CA GLU A 104 -7.87 11.52 6.96
C GLU A 104 -6.96 12.65 7.48
N PHE A 105 -6.89 13.80 6.81
CA PHE A 105 -6.19 14.98 7.34
C PHE A 105 -6.99 15.69 8.42
N PHE A 106 -8.32 15.72 8.30
CA PHE A 106 -9.20 16.40 9.26
C PHE A 106 -9.40 15.60 10.56
N PHE A 107 -9.38 14.28 10.51
CA PHE A 107 -9.61 13.44 11.69
C PHE A 107 -8.47 13.48 12.72
N LYS A 108 -7.26 13.92 12.34
CA LYS A 108 -6.15 14.09 13.28
C LYS A 108 -6.24 15.37 14.12
N VAL A 109 -6.98 16.38 13.65
CA VAL A 109 -7.13 17.66 14.37
C VAL A 109 -8.22 17.56 15.45
N LEU A 110 -9.23 16.71 15.28
CA LEU A 110 -10.32 16.51 16.24
C LEU A 110 -10.04 15.47 17.33
N ALA A 111 -9.04 14.60 17.15
CA ALA A 111 -8.66 13.58 18.14
C ALA A 111 -7.56 14.04 19.13
N SER A 112 -7.21 15.33 19.11
CA SER A 112 -6.17 15.95 19.97
C SER A 112 -6.75 16.93 20.99
N HIS A 113 -8.04 16.80 21.36
CA HIS A 113 -8.68 17.55 22.43
C HIS A 113 -9.41 16.62 23.40
#